data_AF-A0A534VCL8-F1
#
_entry.id   AF-A0A534VCL8-F1
#
_cell.length_a   1.000
_cell.length_b   1.000
_cell.length_c   1.000
_cell.angle_alpha   90.00
_cell.angle_beta   90.00
_cell.angle_gamma   90.00
#
_symmetry.space_group_name_H-M   'P 1'
#
loop_
_entity.id
_entity.type
_entity.pdbx_description
1 polymer ?
#
loop_
_entity_poly.entity_id
_entity_poly.type
_entity_poly.pdbx_seq_one_letter_code
_entity_poly.pdbx_strand_id
1 'polypeptide(L)'
;LDARYLVGDEVLYAEFEAKMFEEVWGQNPTAFFKEKLAENTERHARAGDSVYLLQPQLKEGQGGLRDLHTALWMAKVKFKVRSFRELVTLGQIAERDVLELEEALDFLWRIRNALHQASDRHQDLLTFELQERLAPALGFADERDGVEAFMRAYYSRAAVVNRFSEAVIARCVQAEPYRRSAPAVRVIRPGIRIQGRTLSVVNRGVFERDPAAVVQVFADAQRHGVTLAPATRDLIREALPLLAAHRERPEVSAAFLGILRAKGHVDETLFEMHKLGVLKTVIAEFGHLDCLIAHDPFHIYTVACGRASSPRPCRT
;
A
#
# COMPACT_ATOMS: atom_id res chain seq x y z
N LEU A 1 -8.21 -20.89 6.40
CA LEU A 1 -7.25 -20.31 5.42
C LEU A 1 -5.82 -20.20 5.97
N ASP A 2 -5.61 -20.22 7.30
CA ASP A 2 -4.28 -20.18 7.93
C ASP A 2 -3.84 -21.51 8.55
N ALA A 3 -4.39 -22.62 8.06
CA ALA A 3 -3.95 -23.93 8.53
C ALA A 3 -2.47 -24.16 8.17
N ARG A 4 -1.73 -24.74 9.11
CA ARG A 4 -0.36 -25.22 8.93
C ARG A 4 -0.20 -26.53 9.69
N TYR A 5 0.56 -27.45 9.12
CA TYR A 5 0.97 -28.66 9.84
C TYR A 5 1.89 -28.25 11.00
N LEU A 6 1.60 -28.77 12.19
CA LEU A 6 2.43 -28.56 13.39
C LEU A 6 3.00 -29.88 13.86
N VAL A 7 2.11 -30.84 14.13
CA VAL A 7 2.44 -32.19 14.58
C VAL A 7 1.18 -33.06 14.41
N GLY A 8 1.35 -34.38 14.29
CA GLY A 8 0.26 -35.34 14.18
C GLY A 8 0.34 -36.15 12.90
N ASP A 9 -0.80 -36.68 12.45
CA ASP A 9 -0.89 -37.47 11.22
C ASP A 9 -0.76 -36.58 9.97
N GLU A 10 0.32 -36.77 9.22
CA GLU A 10 0.60 -36.04 7.98
C GLU A 10 -0.38 -36.38 6.85
N VAL A 11 -0.84 -37.63 6.78
CA VAL A 11 -1.79 -38.08 5.75
C VAL A 11 -3.14 -37.41 6.00
N LEU A 12 -3.61 -37.41 7.24
CA LEU A 12 -4.85 -36.74 7.61
C LEU A 12 -4.79 -35.23 7.34
N TYR A 13 -3.65 -34.59 7.61
CA TYR A 13 -3.47 -33.18 7.29
C TYR A 13 -3.50 -32.92 5.78
N ALA A 14 -2.84 -33.77 4.98
CA ALA A 14 -2.86 -33.66 3.53
C ALA A 14 -4.27 -33.86 2.94
N GLU A 15 -5.04 -34.82 3.46
CA GLU A 15 -6.45 -35.03 3.10
C GLU A 15 -7.32 -33.82 3.45
N PHE A 16 -7.15 -33.26 4.66
CA PHE A 16 -7.83 -32.04 5.07
C PHE A 16 -7.47 -30.86 4.15
N GLU A 17 -6.20 -30.69 3.82
CA GLU A 17 -5.73 -29.60 2.96
C GLU A 17 -6.29 -29.73 1.55
N ALA A 18 -6.27 -30.93 0.97
CA ALA A 18 -6.84 -31.21 -0.35
C ALA A 18 -8.35 -30.94 -0.39
N LYS A 19 -9.09 -31.42 0.61
CA LYS A 19 -10.54 -31.22 0.70
C LYS A 19 -10.91 -29.75 0.89
N MET A 20 -10.18 -29.03 1.74
CA MET A 20 -10.34 -27.58 1.87
C MET A 20 -10.12 -26.89 0.52
N PHE A 21 -9.09 -27.29 -0.23
CA PHE A 21 -8.77 -26.77 -1.57
C PHE A 21 -9.87 -27.01 -2.61
N GLU A 22 -10.52 -28.15 -2.59
CA GLU A 22 -11.66 -28.39 -3.49
C GLU A 22 -12.90 -27.59 -3.06
N GLU A 23 -13.29 -27.69 -1.78
CA GLU A 23 -14.59 -27.19 -1.32
C GLU A 23 -14.64 -25.67 -1.11
N VAL A 24 -13.56 -25.08 -0.59
CA VAL A 24 -13.51 -23.64 -0.25
C VAL A 24 -12.92 -22.83 -1.38
N TRP A 25 -11.92 -23.39 -2.06
CA TRP A 25 -11.19 -22.68 -3.10
C TRP A 25 -11.78 -22.93 -4.51
N GLY A 26 -12.57 -23.97 -4.74
CA GLY A 26 -13.23 -24.24 -6.03
C GLY A 26 -14.50 -23.41 -6.30
N GLN A 27 -15.06 -22.73 -5.31
CA GLN A 27 -16.31 -21.97 -5.44
C GLN A 27 -16.10 -20.54 -5.99
N ASN A 28 -17.20 -19.92 -6.42
CA ASN A 28 -17.22 -18.59 -7.05
C ASN A 28 -16.46 -17.54 -6.20
N PRO A 29 -15.25 -17.13 -6.61
CA PRO A 29 -14.38 -16.28 -5.79
C PRO A 29 -14.94 -14.85 -5.63
N THR A 30 -15.93 -14.47 -6.46
CA THR A 30 -16.48 -13.12 -6.50
C THR A 30 -17.21 -12.75 -5.21
N ALA A 31 -18.02 -13.67 -4.66
CA ALA A 31 -18.78 -13.40 -3.43
C ALA A 31 -17.82 -13.24 -2.24
N PHE A 32 -16.86 -14.16 -2.12
CA PHE A 32 -15.80 -14.11 -1.11
C PHE A 32 -14.97 -12.82 -1.21
N PHE A 33 -14.55 -12.40 -2.41
CA PHE A 33 -13.81 -11.14 -2.57
C PHE A 33 -14.64 -9.92 -2.16
N LYS A 34 -15.93 -9.88 -2.54
CA LYS A 34 -16.82 -8.77 -2.16
C LYS A 34 -16.97 -8.67 -0.65
N GLU A 35 -17.19 -9.81 0.02
CA GLU A 35 -17.30 -9.88 1.47
C GLU A 35 -15.99 -9.43 2.15
N LYS A 36 -14.84 -9.96 1.72
CA LYS A 36 -13.55 -9.59 2.30
C LYS A 36 -13.18 -8.12 2.10
N LEU A 37 -13.52 -7.53 0.97
CA LEU A 37 -13.34 -6.10 0.74
C LEU A 37 -14.24 -5.26 1.65
N ALA A 38 -15.49 -5.68 1.87
CA ALA A 38 -16.41 -5.00 2.77
C ALA A 38 -15.92 -5.06 4.23
N GLU A 39 -15.50 -6.24 4.69
CA GLU A 39 -14.87 -6.41 6.01
C GLU A 39 -13.64 -5.53 6.17
N ASN A 40 -12.79 -5.45 5.13
CA ASN A 40 -11.58 -4.62 5.15
C ASN A 40 -11.92 -3.14 5.31
N THR A 41 -12.91 -2.67 4.56
CA THR A 41 -13.37 -1.28 4.56
C THR A 41 -13.99 -0.90 5.91
N GLU A 42 -14.86 -1.75 6.47
CA GLU A 42 -15.47 -1.51 7.78
C GLU A 42 -14.43 -1.52 8.91
N ARG A 43 -13.41 -2.39 8.81
CA ARG A 43 -12.30 -2.41 9.75
C ARG A 43 -11.50 -1.10 9.70
N HIS A 44 -11.10 -0.64 8.52
CA HIS A 44 -10.37 0.63 8.39
C HIS A 44 -11.18 1.80 8.96
N ALA A 45 -12.48 1.86 8.67
CA ALA A 45 -13.35 2.91 9.20
C ALA A 45 -13.40 2.94 10.74
N ARG A 46 -13.33 1.77 11.40
CA ARG A 46 -13.30 1.67 12.88
C ARG A 46 -11.93 1.99 13.49
N ALA A 47 -10.85 1.63 12.82
CA ALA A 47 -9.47 1.83 13.30
C ALA A 47 -8.87 3.19 12.90
N GLY A 48 -9.51 3.89 11.96
CA GLY A 48 -9.06 5.11 11.30
C GLY A 48 -8.54 4.85 9.88
N ASP A 49 -9.05 5.60 8.91
CA ASP A 49 -8.82 5.40 7.46
C ASP A 49 -7.47 5.98 6.97
N SER A 50 -6.42 5.84 7.76
CA SER A 50 -5.08 6.32 7.37
C SER A 50 -3.97 5.51 8.02
N VAL A 51 -2.92 5.26 7.25
CA VAL A 51 -1.63 4.77 7.77
C VAL A 51 -0.97 5.80 8.71
N TYR A 52 -1.29 7.08 8.53
CA TYR A 52 -0.62 8.22 9.15
C TYR A 52 -1.32 8.78 10.39
N LEU A 53 -1.99 7.92 11.15
CA LEU A 53 -2.63 8.29 12.43
C LEU A 53 -1.56 8.50 13.51
N LEU A 54 -1.72 9.52 14.35
CA LEU A 54 -0.78 9.77 15.45
C LEU A 54 -0.71 8.65 16.49
N GLN A 55 -1.83 7.95 16.72
CA GLN A 55 -1.91 6.77 17.58
C GLN A 55 -2.42 5.58 16.76
N PRO A 56 -1.54 4.91 16.00
CA PRO A 56 -1.95 3.91 15.03
C PRO A 56 -2.24 2.55 15.67
N GLN A 57 -3.07 1.74 14.98
CA GLN A 57 -3.40 0.36 15.38
C GLN A 57 -2.63 -0.63 14.50
N LEU A 58 -1.70 -1.40 15.09
CA LEU A 58 -0.76 -2.27 14.37
C LEU A 58 -1.42 -3.46 13.67
N LYS A 59 -2.51 -3.97 14.22
CA LYS A 59 -3.19 -5.17 13.71
C LYS A 59 -4.32 -4.80 12.78
N GLU A 60 -5.23 -3.96 13.26
CA GLU A 60 -6.50 -3.68 12.59
C GLU A 60 -6.48 -2.35 11.81
N GLY A 61 -5.46 -1.51 11.95
CA GLY A 61 -5.33 -0.26 11.17
C GLY A 61 -5.01 -0.49 9.70
N GLN A 62 -5.06 0.59 8.91
CA GLN A 62 -4.59 0.59 7.53
C GLN A 62 -3.08 0.39 7.48
N GLY A 63 -2.60 -0.52 6.63
CA GLY A 63 -1.20 -0.94 6.65
C GLY A 63 -0.84 -1.82 7.84
N GLY A 64 -1.84 -2.34 8.55
CA GLY A 64 -1.68 -3.26 9.66
C GLY A 64 -1.59 -4.72 9.22
N LEU A 65 -1.30 -5.60 10.18
CA LEU A 65 -1.13 -7.04 9.93
C LEU A 65 -2.36 -7.70 9.28
N ARG A 66 -3.56 -7.20 9.59
CA ARG A 66 -4.80 -7.75 9.03
C ARG A 66 -4.95 -7.48 7.54
N ASP A 67 -4.43 -6.36 7.02
CA ASP A 67 -4.45 -6.09 5.57
C ASP A 67 -3.71 -7.18 4.79
N LEU A 68 -2.60 -7.68 5.34
CA LEU A 68 -1.83 -8.76 4.72
C LEU A 68 -2.54 -10.09 4.79
N HIS A 69 -3.23 -10.39 5.90
CA HIS A 69 -4.04 -11.60 5.98
C HIS A 69 -5.15 -11.58 4.93
N THR A 70 -5.87 -10.47 4.80
CA THR A 70 -6.89 -10.30 3.76
C THR A 70 -6.29 -10.50 2.36
N ALA A 71 -5.17 -9.85 2.07
CA ALA A 71 -4.47 -9.99 0.80
C ALA A 71 -4.03 -11.43 0.52
N LEU A 72 -3.44 -12.12 1.50
CA LEU A 72 -2.99 -13.51 1.36
C LEU A 72 -4.17 -14.47 1.17
N TRP A 73 -5.26 -14.28 1.90
CA TRP A 73 -6.47 -15.08 1.75
C TRP A 73 -7.10 -14.93 0.36
N MET A 74 -7.18 -13.70 -0.15
CA MET A 74 -7.64 -13.45 -1.52
C MET A 74 -6.69 -14.08 -2.55
N ALA A 75 -5.38 -13.97 -2.34
CA ALA A 75 -4.37 -14.57 -3.22
C ALA A 75 -4.43 -16.09 -3.23
N LYS A 76 -4.58 -16.73 -2.05
CA LYS A 76 -4.80 -18.18 -1.90
C LYS A 76 -5.98 -18.63 -2.77
N VAL A 77 -7.07 -17.86 -2.78
CA VAL A 77 -8.25 -18.18 -3.57
C VAL A 77 -8.07 -17.94 -5.06
N LYS A 78 -7.52 -16.78 -5.45
CA LYS A 78 -7.36 -16.40 -6.85
C LYS A 78 -6.28 -17.23 -7.55
N PHE A 79 -5.10 -17.29 -6.95
CA PHE A 79 -3.87 -17.77 -7.58
C PHE A 79 -3.45 -19.15 -7.10
N LYS A 80 -4.19 -19.74 -6.14
CA LYS A 80 -3.92 -21.09 -5.61
C LYS A 80 -2.54 -21.23 -4.93
N VAL A 81 -2.05 -20.13 -4.39
CA VAL A 81 -0.76 -20.06 -3.69
C VAL A 81 -0.93 -20.27 -2.19
N ARG A 82 0.13 -20.64 -1.46
CA ARG A 82 0.14 -20.72 0.01
C ARG A 82 0.80 -19.50 0.66
N SER A 83 1.70 -18.85 -0.07
CA SER A 83 2.52 -17.73 0.39
C SER A 83 2.62 -16.61 -0.65
N PHE A 84 3.07 -15.42 -0.22
CA PHE A 84 3.39 -14.36 -1.16
C PHE A 84 4.61 -14.70 -2.05
N ARG A 85 5.55 -15.51 -1.57
CA ARG A 85 6.71 -15.94 -2.36
C ARG A 85 6.30 -16.73 -3.61
N GLU A 86 5.25 -17.53 -3.54
CA GLU A 86 4.71 -18.23 -4.73
C GLU A 86 4.08 -17.28 -5.75
N LEU A 87 3.59 -16.10 -5.34
CA LEU A 87 3.13 -15.08 -6.28
C LEU A 87 4.29 -14.51 -7.12
N VAL A 88 5.53 -14.55 -6.62
CA VAL A 88 6.73 -14.19 -7.39
C VAL A 88 6.94 -15.21 -8.51
N THR A 89 6.86 -16.50 -8.20
CA THR A 89 6.99 -17.58 -9.18
C THR A 89 5.94 -17.50 -10.28
N LEU A 90 4.72 -17.04 -9.94
CA LEU A 90 3.63 -16.81 -10.90
C LEU A 90 3.73 -15.46 -11.65
N GLY A 91 4.79 -14.67 -11.44
CA GLY A 91 4.99 -13.36 -12.05
C GLY A 91 3.94 -12.32 -11.65
N GLN A 92 3.22 -12.54 -10.56
CA GLN A 92 2.17 -11.64 -10.09
C GLN A 92 2.74 -10.48 -9.28
N ILE A 93 3.84 -10.68 -8.57
CA ILE A 93 4.53 -9.64 -7.79
C ILE A 93 6.05 -9.74 -7.97
N ALA A 94 6.76 -8.63 -7.77
CA ALA A 94 8.21 -8.62 -7.86
C ALA A 94 8.86 -9.16 -6.57
N GLU A 95 9.99 -9.87 -6.70
CA GLU A 95 10.74 -10.39 -5.55
C GLU A 95 11.16 -9.29 -4.57
N ARG A 96 11.61 -8.14 -5.10
CA ARG A 96 11.97 -6.97 -4.29
C ARG A 96 10.83 -6.50 -3.37
N ASP A 97 9.58 -6.67 -3.80
CA ASP A 97 8.40 -6.19 -3.05
C ASP A 97 8.11 -7.11 -1.87
N VAL A 98 8.40 -8.41 -2.02
CA VAL A 98 8.32 -9.39 -0.94
C VAL A 98 9.43 -9.16 0.08
N LEU A 99 10.66 -8.90 -0.37
CA LEU A 99 11.78 -8.59 0.52
C LEU A 99 11.51 -7.31 1.35
N GLU A 100 11.06 -6.24 0.69
CA GLU A 100 10.69 -4.99 1.36
C GLU A 100 9.56 -5.20 2.38
N LEU A 101 8.59 -6.05 2.06
CA LEU A 101 7.51 -6.44 2.96
C LEU A 101 8.02 -7.23 4.17
N GLU A 102 8.90 -8.20 3.97
CA GLU A 102 9.45 -9.03 5.05
C GLU A 102 10.19 -8.18 6.08
N GLU A 103 10.98 -7.20 5.65
CA GLU A 103 11.62 -6.25 6.57
C GLU A 103 10.61 -5.35 7.29
N ALA A 104 9.54 -4.92 6.60
CA ALA A 104 8.49 -4.11 7.21
C ALA A 104 7.72 -4.91 8.28
N LEU A 105 7.43 -6.18 8.00
CA LEU A 105 6.78 -7.10 8.92
C LEU A 105 7.63 -7.38 10.16
N ASP A 106 8.92 -7.64 9.99
CA ASP A 106 9.85 -7.83 11.11
C ASP A 106 9.80 -6.63 12.06
N PHE A 107 9.83 -5.41 11.51
CA PHE A 107 9.71 -4.20 12.32
C PHE A 107 8.36 -4.08 13.05
N LEU A 108 7.24 -4.32 12.35
CA LEU A 108 5.91 -4.27 12.98
C LEU A 108 5.75 -5.34 14.08
N TRP A 109 6.30 -6.53 13.90
CA TRP A 109 6.28 -7.57 14.93
C TRP A 109 7.13 -7.21 16.14
N ARG A 110 8.30 -6.59 15.96
CA ARG A 110 9.10 -6.07 17.08
C ARG A 110 8.31 -5.07 17.91
N ILE A 111 7.64 -4.10 17.27
CA ILE A 111 6.80 -3.13 17.99
C ILE A 111 5.67 -3.83 18.72
N ARG A 112 4.96 -4.76 18.05
CA ARG A 112 3.83 -5.47 18.65
C ARG A 112 4.23 -6.31 19.86
N ASN A 113 5.36 -7.01 19.78
CA ASN A 113 5.91 -7.76 20.92
C ASN A 113 6.30 -6.82 22.05
N ALA A 114 6.94 -5.69 21.74
CA ALA A 114 7.31 -4.69 22.75
C ALA A 114 6.07 -4.06 23.41
N LEU A 115 4.99 -3.80 22.66
CA LEU A 115 3.71 -3.34 23.21
C LEU A 115 3.11 -4.34 24.20
N HIS A 116 3.10 -5.63 23.85
CA HIS A 116 2.56 -6.68 24.73
C HIS A 116 3.42 -6.83 25.99
N GLN A 117 4.74 -6.83 25.85
CA GLN A 117 5.66 -6.86 26.99
C GLN A 117 5.51 -5.62 27.88
N ALA A 118 5.32 -4.45 27.28
CA ALA A 118 5.20 -3.20 28.02
C ALA A 118 3.85 -3.10 28.77
N SER A 119 2.78 -3.60 28.19
CA SER A 119 1.44 -3.49 28.77
C SER A 119 1.01 -4.69 29.60
N ASP A 120 1.78 -5.79 29.58
CA ASP A 120 1.47 -7.08 30.21
C ASP A 120 0.06 -7.61 29.86
N ARG A 121 -0.43 -7.22 28.67
CA ARG A 121 -1.74 -7.59 28.15
C ARG A 121 -1.75 -7.46 26.64
N HIS A 122 -2.84 -7.93 26.03
CA HIS A 122 -3.11 -7.66 24.62
C HIS A 122 -3.27 -6.16 24.38
N GLN A 123 -2.32 -5.56 23.66
CA GLN A 123 -2.34 -4.16 23.26
C GLN A 123 -1.83 -4.04 21.82
N ASP A 124 -2.64 -3.49 20.92
CA ASP A 124 -2.25 -3.27 19.52
C ASP A 124 -2.37 -1.78 19.13
N LEU A 125 -2.80 -0.91 20.04
CA LEU A 125 -2.83 0.55 19.87
C LEU A 125 -1.53 1.16 20.38
N LEU A 126 -0.82 1.87 19.51
CA LEU A 126 0.41 2.56 19.83
C LEU A 126 0.10 3.98 20.34
N THR A 127 -0.25 4.09 21.63
CA THR A 127 -0.56 5.37 22.28
C THR A 127 0.68 6.24 22.47
N PHE A 128 0.53 7.55 22.67
CA PHE A 128 1.68 8.46 22.88
C PHE A 128 2.58 8.02 24.03
N GLU A 129 2.01 7.63 25.17
CA GLU A 129 2.75 7.07 26.30
C GLU A 129 3.58 5.83 25.91
N LEU A 130 2.99 4.94 25.11
CA LEU A 130 3.70 3.75 24.64
C LEU A 130 4.75 4.10 23.57
N GLN A 131 4.55 5.15 22.78
CA GLN A 131 5.56 5.63 21.83
C GLN A 131 6.81 6.12 22.55
N GLU A 132 6.64 6.97 23.55
CA GLU A 132 7.73 7.48 24.41
C GLU A 132 8.47 6.33 25.09
N ARG A 133 7.72 5.40 25.67
CA ARG A 133 8.29 4.27 26.41
C ARG A 133 8.99 3.25 25.53
N LEU A 134 8.51 3.02 24.30
CA LEU A 134 9.04 1.98 23.41
C LEU A 134 10.20 2.46 22.53
N ALA A 135 10.30 3.76 22.25
CA ALA A 135 11.36 4.29 21.38
C ALA A 135 12.77 3.87 21.86
N PRO A 136 13.16 4.04 23.13
CA PRO A 136 14.47 3.58 23.62
C PRO A 136 14.64 2.05 23.55
N ALA A 137 13.59 1.31 23.89
CA ALA A 137 13.59 -0.16 23.88
C ALA A 137 13.77 -0.75 22.46
N LEU A 138 13.38 0.00 21.43
CA LEU A 138 13.54 -0.36 20.02
C LEU A 138 14.83 0.20 19.40
N GLY A 139 15.70 0.82 20.19
CA GLY A 139 17.01 1.33 19.77
C GLY A 139 17.00 2.76 19.22
N PHE A 140 15.94 3.53 19.46
CA PHE A 140 15.90 4.96 19.17
C PHE A 140 16.42 5.78 20.36
N ALA A 141 16.73 7.06 20.13
CA ALA A 141 17.20 7.95 21.19
C ALA A 141 16.15 8.12 22.30
N ASP A 142 16.59 8.33 23.54
CA ASP A 142 15.73 8.58 24.71
C ASP A 142 15.41 10.07 24.87
N GLU A 143 14.94 10.67 23.78
CA GLU A 143 14.60 12.07 23.65
C GLU A 143 13.41 12.22 22.67
N ARG A 144 12.80 13.41 22.61
CA ARG A 144 11.68 13.68 21.69
C ARG A 144 11.99 13.32 20.24
N ASP A 145 13.20 13.64 19.78
CA ASP A 145 13.67 13.33 18.44
C ASP A 145 13.71 11.81 18.17
N GLY A 146 13.91 11.00 19.21
CA GLY A 146 13.88 9.54 19.14
C GLY A 146 12.48 8.98 18.90
N VAL A 147 11.45 9.56 19.54
CA VAL A 147 10.04 9.20 19.30
C VAL A 147 9.62 9.58 17.88
N GLU A 148 9.99 10.77 17.43
CA GLU A 148 9.70 11.21 16.06
C GLU A 148 10.40 10.31 15.02
N ALA A 149 11.66 9.94 15.26
CA ALA A 149 12.38 8.99 14.42
C ALA A 149 11.75 7.59 14.41
N PHE A 150 11.32 7.10 15.59
CA PHE A 150 10.61 5.83 15.74
C PHE A 150 9.32 5.82 14.92
N MET A 151 8.50 6.84 15.09
CA MET A 151 7.21 6.92 14.41
C MET A 151 7.37 7.14 12.90
N ARG A 152 8.38 7.89 12.45
CA ARG A 152 8.75 7.97 11.03
C ARG A 152 9.11 6.60 10.46
N ALA A 153 9.89 5.79 11.19
CA ALA A 153 10.20 4.42 10.78
C ALA A 153 8.93 3.55 10.73
N TYR A 154 8.03 3.69 11.71
CA TYR A 154 6.73 3.01 11.71
C TYR A 154 5.91 3.32 10.46
N TYR A 155 5.68 4.60 10.15
CA TYR A 155 4.86 4.99 9.01
C TYR A 155 5.46 4.53 7.69
N SER A 156 6.79 4.60 7.54
CA SER A 156 7.48 4.09 6.36
C SER A 156 7.19 2.59 6.15
N ARG A 157 7.29 1.76 7.20
CA ARG A 157 7.01 0.32 7.11
C ARG A 157 5.52 0.00 6.95
N ALA A 158 4.64 0.72 7.63
CA ALA A 158 3.19 0.55 7.48
C ALA A 158 2.71 0.95 6.07
N ALA A 159 3.34 1.95 5.45
CA ALA A 159 3.07 2.33 4.06
C ALA A 159 3.50 1.25 3.06
N VAL A 160 4.61 0.55 3.32
CA VAL A 160 5.01 -0.64 2.53
C VAL A 160 3.93 -1.72 2.64
N VAL A 161 3.49 -2.04 3.85
CA VAL A 161 2.45 -3.04 4.10
C VAL A 161 1.15 -2.68 3.38
N ASN A 162 0.69 -1.44 3.52
CA ASN A 162 -0.54 -0.97 2.88
C ASN A 162 -0.44 -1.04 1.34
N ARG A 163 0.67 -0.57 0.78
CA ARG A 163 0.90 -0.62 -0.66
C ARG A 163 0.92 -2.06 -1.17
N PHE A 164 1.62 -2.96 -0.48
CA PHE A 164 1.73 -4.36 -0.86
C PHE A 164 0.37 -5.07 -0.81
N SER A 165 -0.37 -4.92 0.30
CA SER A 165 -1.69 -5.55 0.47
C SER A 165 -2.68 -5.07 -0.60
N GLU A 166 -2.77 -3.76 -0.82
CA GLU A 166 -3.64 -3.19 -1.86
C GLU A 166 -3.24 -3.67 -3.27
N ALA A 167 -1.94 -3.80 -3.54
CA ALA A 167 -1.44 -4.27 -4.83
C ALA A 167 -1.83 -5.74 -5.09
N VAL A 168 -1.76 -6.60 -4.08
CA VAL A 168 -2.20 -8.01 -4.18
C VAL A 168 -3.72 -8.09 -4.31
N ILE A 169 -4.46 -7.34 -3.50
CA ILE A 169 -5.93 -7.29 -3.55
C ILE A 169 -6.40 -6.83 -4.93
N ALA A 170 -5.78 -5.77 -5.48
CA ALA A 170 -6.10 -5.24 -6.81
C ALA A 170 -5.95 -6.29 -7.92
N ARG A 171 -4.92 -7.14 -7.84
CA ARG A 171 -4.71 -8.25 -8.79
C ARG A 171 -5.73 -9.37 -8.60
N CYS A 172 -6.17 -9.63 -7.37
CA CYS A 172 -7.19 -10.64 -7.10
C CYS A 172 -8.55 -10.27 -7.71
N VAL A 173 -8.91 -9.00 -7.68
CA VAL A 173 -10.20 -8.49 -8.18
C VAL A 173 -10.17 -8.13 -9.67
N GLN A 174 -8.99 -8.11 -10.29
CA GLN A 174 -8.87 -7.83 -11.72
C GLN A 174 -9.58 -8.94 -12.51
N ALA A 175 -10.51 -8.54 -13.37
CA ALA A 175 -11.28 -9.48 -14.17
C ALA A 175 -10.36 -10.25 -15.14
N GLU A 176 -10.56 -11.57 -15.21
CA GLU A 176 -9.97 -12.40 -16.28
C GLU A 176 -10.45 -11.86 -17.63
N PRO A 177 -9.57 -11.72 -18.64
CA PRO A 177 -9.93 -11.20 -19.97
C PRO A 177 -11.02 -12.01 -20.70
N TYR A 178 -11.37 -13.20 -20.19
CA TYR A 178 -12.23 -14.15 -20.87
C TYR A 178 -13.75 -13.91 -20.71
N ARG A 179 -14.19 -12.92 -19.93
CA ARG A 179 -15.63 -12.63 -19.76
C ARG A 179 -16.07 -11.34 -20.48
N ARG A 180 -16.75 -11.55 -21.61
CA ARG A 180 -17.71 -10.68 -22.34
C ARG A 180 -17.36 -9.18 -22.39
N SER A 181 -16.86 -8.77 -23.55
CA SER A 181 -16.55 -7.39 -23.96
C SER A 181 -15.43 -6.74 -23.15
N ALA A 182 -14.18 -7.00 -23.54
CA ALA A 182 -13.06 -6.19 -23.06
C ALA A 182 -13.31 -4.72 -23.47
N PRO A 183 -13.14 -3.75 -22.56
CA PRO A 183 -13.31 -2.35 -22.91
C PRO A 183 -12.41 -1.98 -24.09
N ALA A 184 -12.88 -1.08 -24.95
CA ALA A 184 -12.08 -0.57 -26.06
C ALA A 184 -10.77 0.02 -25.54
N VAL A 185 -9.67 -0.35 -26.19
CA VAL A 185 -8.34 0.17 -25.88
C VAL A 185 -8.18 1.51 -26.60
N ARG A 186 -7.97 2.58 -25.83
CA ARG A 186 -7.68 3.92 -26.35
C ARG A 186 -6.22 4.26 -26.12
N VAL A 187 -5.44 4.40 -27.18
CA VAL A 187 -4.05 4.86 -27.09
C VAL A 187 -4.05 6.38 -26.88
N ILE A 188 -3.44 6.84 -25.78
CA ILE A 188 -3.32 8.27 -25.48
C ILE A 188 -2.04 8.83 -26.10
N ARG A 189 -0.93 8.09 -25.93
CA ARG A 189 0.41 8.43 -26.43
C ARG A 189 1.18 7.15 -26.76
N PRO A 190 2.29 7.21 -27.53
CA PRO A 190 3.11 6.04 -27.81
C PRO A 190 3.51 5.32 -26.53
N GLY A 191 3.01 4.10 -26.36
CA GLY A 191 3.30 3.27 -25.19
C GLY A 191 2.41 3.48 -23.96
N ILE A 192 1.39 4.36 -24.04
CA ILE A 192 0.43 4.64 -22.97
C ILE A 192 -0.99 4.44 -23.51
N ARG A 193 -1.75 3.56 -22.87
CA ARG A 193 -3.11 3.20 -23.27
C ARG A 193 -4.07 3.22 -22.09
N ILE A 194 -5.33 3.50 -22.37
CA ILE A 194 -6.43 3.37 -21.42
C ILE A 194 -7.30 2.20 -21.84
N GLN A 195 -7.64 1.34 -20.89
CA GLN A 195 -8.61 0.27 -21.06
C GLN A 195 -9.60 0.32 -19.89
N GLY A 196 -10.87 0.60 -20.20
CA GLY A 196 -11.90 0.81 -19.19
C GLY A 196 -11.59 2.00 -18.30
N ARG A 197 -11.43 1.77 -16.99
CA ARG A 197 -11.08 2.79 -15.99
C ARG A 197 -9.60 2.81 -15.61
N THR A 198 -8.74 2.11 -16.37
CA THR A 198 -7.33 1.94 -16.01
C THR A 198 -6.38 2.41 -17.12
N LEU A 199 -5.29 3.07 -16.73
CA LEU A 199 -4.19 3.47 -17.59
C LEU A 199 -3.03 2.47 -17.47
N SER A 200 -2.60 1.94 -18.61
CA SER A 200 -1.54 0.96 -18.76
C SER A 200 -0.35 1.52 -19.54
N VAL A 201 0.86 1.31 -19.04
CA VAL A 201 2.11 1.52 -19.78
C VAL A 201 2.59 0.17 -20.30
N VAL A 202 3.04 0.09 -21.56
CA VAL A 202 3.38 -1.22 -22.18
C VAL A 202 4.64 -1.85 -21.59
N ASN A 203 5.68 -1.05 -21.35
CA ASN A 203 6.96 -1.53 -20.84
C ASN A 203 7.81 -0.38 -20.25
N ARG A 204 8.88 -0.76 -19.57
CA ARG A 204 9.86 0.16 -18.98
C ARG A 204 10.59 1.03 -20.01
N GLY A 205 10.73 0.56 -21.25
CA GLY A 205 11.35 1.31 -22.35
C GLY A 205 10.63 2.62 -22.71
N VAL A 206 9.38 2.82 -22.27
CA VAL A 206 8.73 4.13 -22.33
C VAL A 206 9.43 5.13 -21.41
N PHE A 207 9.74 4.73 -20.18
CA PHE A 207 10.40 5.60 -19.19
C PHE A 207 11.89 5.78 -19.49
N GLU A 208 12.57 4.77 -20.02
CA GLU A 208 13.98 4.88 -20.42
C GLU A 208 14.18 5.89 -21.56
N ARG A 209 13.24 5.97 -22.50
CA ARG A 209 13.26 6.96 -23.60
C ARG A 209 12.85 8.35 -23.12
N ASP A 210 11.84 8.43 -22.25
CA ASP A 210 11.37 9.69 -21.66
C ASP A 210 11.19 9.53 -20.14
N PRO A 211 12.19 9.90 -19.32
CA PRO A 211 12.08 9.87 -17.87
C PRO A 211 10.94 10.73 -17.32
N ALA A 212 10.56 11.81 -18.01
CA ALA A 212 9.44 12.65 -17.60
C ALA A 212 8.10 11.93 -17.75
N ALA A 213 8.01 10.90 -18.60
CA ALA A 213 6.81 10.07 -18.74
C ALA A 213 6.38 9.41 -17.43
N VAL A 214 7.30 9.19 -16.48
CA VAL A 214 6.95 8.70 -15.13
C VAL A 214 5.97 9.64 -14.43
N VAL A 215 6.19 10.97 -14.51
CA VAL A 215 5.30 11.98 -13.94
C VAL A 215 4.10 12.25 -14.85
N GLN A 216 4.32 12.30 -16.17
CA GLN A 216 3.23 12.60 -17.12
C GLN A 216 2.13 11.53 -17.13
N VAL A 217 2.43 10.27 -16.78
CA VAL A 217 1.42 9.21 -16.62
C VAL A 217 0.39 9.57 -15.56
N PHE A 218 0.79 10.25 -14.48
CA PHE A 218 -0.14 10.76 -13.46
C PHE A 218 -1.00 11.90 -14.00
N ALA A 219 -0.40 12.83 -14.75
CA ALA A 219 -1.15 13.91 -15.39
C ALA A 219 -2.19 13.37 -16.39
N ASP A 220 -1.86 12.33 -17.16
CA ASP A 220 -2.79 11.66 -18.06
C ASP A 220 -3.90 10.93 -17.31
N ALA A 221 -3.56 10.24 -16.23
CA ALA A 221 -4.53 9.55 -15.37
C ALA A 221 -5.54 10.53 -14.76
N GLN A 222 -5.04 11.66 -14.22
CA GLN A 222 -5.85 12.75 -13.68
C GLN A 222 -6.78 13.35 -14.74
N ARG A 223 -6.24 13.71 -15.91
CA ARG A 223 -7.00 14.32 -17.01
C ARG A 223 -8.15 13.43 -17.48
N HIS A 224 -7.95 12.11 -17.46
CA HIS A 224 -8.95 11.16 -17.92
C HIS A 224 -9.80 10.55 -16.80
N GLY A 225 -9.57 10.90 -15.53
CA GLY A 225 -10.30 10.34 -14.40
C GLY A 225 -10.17 8.83 -14.27
N VAL A 226 -8.99 8.28 -14.60
CA VAL A 226 -8.68 6.84 -14.58
C VAL A 226 -7.61 6.53 -13.55
N THR A 227 -7.59 5.30 -13.06
CA THR A 227 -6.56 4.82 -12.12
C THR A 227 -5.41 4.14 -12.86
N LEU A 228 -4.26 3.99 -12.22
CA LEU A 228 -3.14 3.24 -12.80
C LEU A 228 -3.39 1.74 -12.69
N ALA A 229 -3.13 1.00 -13.78
CA ALA A 229 -3.12 -0.45 -13.73
C ALA A 229 -2.03 -0.97 -12.77
N PRO A 230 -2.22 -2.12 -12.08
CA PRO A 230 -1.21 -2.67 -11.18
C PRO A 230 0.19 -2.79 -11.81
N ALA A 231 0.28 -3.33 -13.02
CA ALA A 231 1.55 -3.45 -13.74
C ALA A 231 2.22 -2.09 -14.02
N THR A 232 1.44 -1.04 -14.30
CA THR A 232 1.98 0.32 -14.48
C THR A 232 2.62 0.85 -13.20
N ARG A 233 2.01 0.55 -12.04
CA ARG A 233 2.56 0.96 -10.74
C ARG A 233 3.90 0.29 -10.48
N ASP A 234 4.03 -0.99 -10.81
CA ASP A 234 5.30 -1.72 -10.68
C ASP A 234 6.38 -1.10 -11.58
N LEU A 235 6.05 -0.81 -12.84
CA LEU A 235 6.96 -0.17 -13.80
C LEU A 235 7.40 1.23 -13.32
N ILE A 236 6.49 2.01 -12.74
CA ILE A 236 6.82 3.32 -12.15
C ILE A 236 7.81 3.16 -11.00
N ARG A 237 7.60 2.16 -10.12
CA ARG A 237 8.52 1.87 -9.01
C ARG A 237 9.92 1.48 -9.49
N GLU A 238 9.99 0.67 -10.56
CA GLU A 238 11.27 0.33 -11.22
C GLU A 238 11.98 1.52 -11.85
N ALA A 239 11.20 2.50 -12.27
CA ALA A 239 11.71 3.71 -12.89
C ALA A 239 12.06 4.81 -11.86
N LEU A 240 11.84 4.62 -10.55
CA LEU A 240 12.19 5.63 -9.55
C LEU A 240 13.68 6.03 -9.57
N PRO A 241 14.66 5.10 -9.65
CA PRO A 241 16.06 5.49 -9.77
C PRO A 241 16.37 6.30 -11.04
N LEU A 242 15.69 5.96 -12.14
CA LEU A 242 15.81 6.69 -13.42
C LEU A 242 15.22 8.10 -13.30
N LEU A 243 14.04 8.23 -12.68
CA LEU A 243 13.42 9.52 -12.41
C LEU A 243 14.32 10.36 -11.49
N ALA A 244 14.90 9.77 -10.44
CA ALA A 244 15.81 10.47 -9.53
C ALA A 244 17.02 11.06 -10.27
N ALA A 245 17.62 10.30 -11.18
CA ALA A 245 18.75 10.74 -12.00
C ALA A 245 18.40 11.86 -13.02
N HIS A 246 17.12 12.06 -13.30
CA HIS A 246 16.64 13.02 -14.31
C HIS A 246 15.65 14.04 -13.76
N ARG A 247 15.51 14.15 -12.44
CA ARG A 247 14.51 15.00 -11.77
C ARG A 247 14.63 16.49 -12.09
N GLU A 248 15.84 16.96 -12.40
CA GLU A 248 16.15 18.37 -12.71
C GLU A 248 15.80 18.76 -14.15
N ARG A 249 15.35 17.80 -14.96
CA ARG A 249 14.92 18.08 -16.34
C ARG A 249 13.67 18.97 -16.34
N PRO A 250 13.62 20.04 -17.16
CA PRO A 250 12.46 20.94 -17.23
C PRO A 250 11.14 20.22 -17.52
N GLU A 251 11.18 19.12 -18.28
CA GLU A 251 10.02 18.32 -18.63
C GLU A 251 9.37 17.64 -17.41
N VAL A 252 10.19 17.25 -16.42
CA VAL A 252 9.71 16.66 -15.16
C VAL A 252 8.99 17.71 -14.33
N SER A 253 9.61 18.88 -14.15
CA SER A 253 9.00 20.00 -13.42
C SER A 253 7.73 20.51 -14.12
N ALA A 254 7.74 20.60 -15.45
CA ALA A 254 6.58 21.01 -16.24
C ALA A 254 5.41 20.02 -16.09
N ALA A 255 5.69 18.71 -16.13
CA ALA A 255 4.67 17.68 -15.92
C ALA A 255 4.08 17.77 -14.51
N PHE A 256 4.92 17.94 -13.49
CA PHE A 256 4.48 18.07 -12.10
C PHE A 256 3.63 19.32 -11.87
N LEU A 257 4.08 20.49 -12.36
CA LEU A 257 3.30 21.73 -12.29
C LEU A 257 1.99 21.62 -13.09
N GLY A 258 1.98 20.83 -14.17
CA GLY A 258 0.77 20.50 -14.92
C GLY A 258 -0.28 19.81 -14.07
N ILE A 259 0.12 18.87 -13.21
CA ILE A 259 -0.79 18.18 -12.25
C ILE A 259 -1.39 19.19 -11.27
N LEU A 260 -0.56 20.06 -10.70
CA LEU A 260 -1.00 21.06 -9.71
C LEU A 260 -1.95 22.12 -10.29
N ARG A 261 -1.77 22.48 -11.57
CA ARG A 261 -2.60 23.48 -12.25
C ARG A 261 -3.89 22.91 -12.85
N ALA A 262 -3.98 21.58 -12.99
CA ALA A 262 -5.15 20.93 -13.56
C ALA A 262 -6.36 21.03 -12.61
N LYS A 263 -7.57 21.05 -13.19
CA LYS A 263 -8.82 21.05 -12.42
C LYS A 263 -9.22 19.61 -12.07
N GLY A 264 -9.52 19.37 -10.80
CA GLY A 264 -10.06 18.10 -10.29
C GLY A 264 -9.00 17.03 -10.02
N HIS A 265 -9.28 16.16 -9.05
CA HIS A 265 -8.46 14.98 -8.69
C HIS A 265 -6.98 15.24 -8.38
N VAL A 266 -6.61 16.48 -8.03
CA VAL A 266 -5.21 16.85 -7.73
C VAL A 266 -4.74 16.12 -6.47
N ASP A 267 -5.57 16.12 -5.42
CA ASP A 267 -5.31 15.45 -4.15
C ASP A 267 -5.15 13.93 -4.31
N GLU A 268 -6.06 13.29 -5.05
CA GLU A 268 -5.98 11.85 -5.35
C GLU A 268 -4.70 11.51 -6.13
N THR A 269 -4.33 12.36 -7.09
CA THR A 269 -3.13 12.18 -7.91
C THR A 269 -1.86 12.33 -7.09
N LEU A 270 -1.77 13.38 -6.26
CA LEU A 270 -0.63 13.59 -5.37
C LEU A 270 -0.48 12.48 -4.34
N PHE A 271 -1.60 11.98 -3.81
CA PHE A 271 -1.60 10.84 -2.89
C PHE A 271 -1.08 9.56 -3.56
N GLU A 272 -1.50 9.28 -4.79
CA GLU A 272 -0.99 8.13 -5.56
C GLU A 272 0.51 8.30 -5.89
N MET A 273 0.95 9.51 -6.26
CA MET A 273 2.36 9.83 -6.48
C MET A 273 3.19 9.62 -5.21
N HIS A 274 2.66 10.03 -4.06
CA HIS A 274 3.28 9.85 -2.76
C HIS A 274 3.43 8.36 -2.42
N LYS A 275 2.34 7.60 -2.54
CA LYS A 275 2.32 6.15 -2.28
C LYS A 275 3.29 5.36 -3.15
N LEU A 276 3.49 5.78 -4.40
CA LEU A 276 4.44 5.18 -5.32
C LEU A 276 5.88 5.73 -5.17
N GLY A 277 6.12 6.69 -4.27
CA GLY A 277 7.43 7.28 -4.03
C GLY A 277 7.86 8.30 -5.10
N VAL A 278 6.98 8.64 -6.05
CA VAL A 278 7.26 9.61 -7.11
C VAL A 278 7.37 11.01 -6.53
N LEU A 279 6.50 11.39 -5.59
CA LEU A 279 6.46 12.74 -5.03
C LEU A 279 7.78 13.11 -4.35
N LYS A 280 8.32 12.25 -3.48
CA LYS A 280 9.63 12.42 -2.84
C LYS A 280 10.82 12.34 -3.79
N THR A 281 10.63 11.74 -4.96
CA THR A 281 11.67 11.66 -6.00
C THR A 281 11.73 12.96 -6.81
N VAL A 282 10.56 13.54 -7.09
CA VAL A 282 10.44 14.83 -7.79
C VAL A 282 10.83 16.00 -6.89
N ILE A 283 10.36 16.00 -5.64
CA ILE A 283 10.70 17.01 -4.63
C ILE A 283 11.53 16.32 -3.54
N ALA A 284 12.84 16.47 -3.62
CA ALA A 284 13.78 15.81 -2.71
C ALA A 284 13.52 16.19 -1.25
N GLU A 285 13.22 17.46 -1.04
CA GLU A 285 12.95 18.08 0.25
C GLU A 285 11.67 17.51 0.88
N PHE A 286 10.73 17.06 0.05
CA PHE A 286 9.52 16.39 0.52
C PHE A 286 9.82 15.04 1.16
N GLY A 287 10.95 14.40 0.81
CA GLY A 287 11.41 13.19 1.49
C GLY A 287 11.69 13.39 2.98
N HIS A 288 12.02 14.62 3.41
CA HIS A 288 12.18 14.96 4.83
C HIS A 288 10.86 15.22 5.55
N LEU A 289 9.82 15.62 4.79
CA LEU A 289 8.46 15.84 5.29
C LEU A 289 7.62 14.55 5.29
N ASP A 290 8.07 13.56 4.52
CA ASP A 290 7.45 12.24 4.45
C ASP A 290 7.40 11.62 5.86
N CYS A 291 6.19 11.41 6.36
CA CYS A 291 5.92 10.91 7.71
C CYS A 291 6.32 11.87 8.86
N LEU A 292 6.44 13.19 8.61
CA LEU A 292 6.73 14.17 9.66
C LEU A 292 5.52 14.40 10.57
N ILE A 293 5.72 14.23 11.86
CA ILE A 293 4.72 14.39 12.91
C ILE A 293 4.83 15.79 13.49
N ALA A 294 3.74 16.54 13.50
CA ALA A 294 3.59 17.62 14.46
C ALA A 294 2.98 17.01 15.71
N HIS A 295 3.78 16.89 16.77
CA HIS A 295 3.31 16.41 18.07
C HIS A 295 2.51 17.54 18.75
N ASP A 296 1.28 17.74 18.29
CA ASP A 296 0.31 18.68 18.84
C ASP A 296 -1.00 17.91 19.13
N PRO A 297 -1.56 17.98 20.36
CA PRO A 297 -2.79 17.28 20.74
C PRO A 297 -4.02 17.59 19.86
N PHE A 298 -3.98 18.62 18.98
CA PHE A 298 -5.08 18.97 18.09
C PHE A 298 -5.02 18.31 16.69
N HIS A 299 -3.98 17.54 16.36
CA HIS A 299 -3.86 16.87 15.05
C HIS A 299 -4.15 15.37 15.15
N ILE A 300 -4.91 14.82 14.19
CA ILE A 300 -5.21 13.38 14.10
C ILE A 300 -4.26 12.68 13.12
N TYR A 301 -3.70 13.43 12.16
CA TYR A 301 -2.87 12.95 11.05
C TYR A 301 -1.49 13.61 11.04
N THR A 302 -0.49 12.96 10.45
CA THR A 302 0.84 13.57 10.18
C THR A 302 0.72 14.78 9.24
N VAL A 303 1.61 15.75 9.37
CA VAL A 303 1.59 17.06 8.67
C VAL A 303 1.53 16.90 7.15
N ALA A 304 2.19 15.87 6.59
CA ALA A 304 2.26 15.64 5.16
C ALA A 304 1.05 14.91 4.54
N CYS A 305 0.10 14.38 5.33
CA CYS A 305 -0.96 13.50 4.83
C CYS A 305 -2.38 13.84 5.34
N GLY A 306 -2.60 15.07 5.82
CA GLY A 306 -3.95 15.54 6.11
C GLY A 306 -4.81 15.58 4.84
N ARG A 307 -5.71 14.62 4.66
CA ARG A 307 -6.90 14.86 3.84
C ARG A 307 -7.64 16.00 4.51
N ALA A 308 -7.97 17.06 3.79
CA ALA A 308 -8.84 18.11 4.30
C ALA A 308 -10.22 17.49 4.57
N SER A 309 -10.40 16.92 5.76
CA SER A 309 -11.71 16.56 6.27
C SER A 309 -12.50 17.86 6.38
N SER A 310 -13.66 17.92 5.74
CA SER A 310 -14.53 19.09 5.85
C SER A 310 -14.76 19.43 7.33
N PRO A 311 -14.81 20.72 7.68
CA PRO A 311 -15.07 21.11 9.06
C PRO A 311 -16.46 20.58 9.43
N ARG A 312 -16.52 19.62 10.36
CA ARG A 312 -17.77 19.30 11.06
C ARG A 312 -18.20 20.59 11.76
N PRO A 313 -19.40 21.13 11.51
CA PRO A 313 -19.86 22.28 12.25
C PRO A 313 -20.03 21.85 13.72
N CYS A 314 -19.28 22.50 14.62
CA CYS A 314 -19.55 22.43 16.04
C CYS A 314 -21.01 22.87 16.25
N ARG A 315 -21.86 21.92 16.69
CA ARG A 315 -23.13 22.27 17.32
C ARG A 315 -22.81 22.68 18.76
N THR A 316 -22.94 23.97 19.04
CA THR A 316 -23.25 24.48 20.37
C THR A 316 -24.60 23.95 20.85
#